data_AF-A0A939FC15-F1
#
_entry.id   AF-A0A939FC15-F1
#
_cell.length_a   1.000
_cell.length_b   1.000
_cell.length_c   1.000
_cell.angle_alpha   90.00
_cell.angle_beta   90.00
_cell.angle_gamma   90.00
#
_symmetry.space_group_name_H-M   'P 1'
#
loop_
_entity.id
_entity.type
_entity.pdbx_description
1 polymer ?
#
loop_
_entity_poly.entity_id
_entity_poly.type
_entity_poly.pdbx_seq_one_letter_code
_entity_poly.pdbx_strand_id
1 'polypeptide(L)'
;MSGADARWGAHWAAVQAAGITGPAAVLSRLPASLDRILLAQACLQYVRLYDRGSGTGAALVARLRADRQPEVRLAAHLAALRTLSPDRTPEAVAGVLAHLDAAGDAAGDGASMGSWSVGEMWADVYVRYDEPRPLDHFRQAAGLLADPAPVRRRVGLDMSRVALHEWRAAPENLTPSWVRMFDDLVDSLRLAALELVGSSRAASRRAADPRVPIPPPCEVRKRVDVDRDAAEAYLAARPVEGRLPPQMFHALLDHGPLTGRQAAQLTHQVFTRPSFAQARNARAWWRHAGVASAPALLPLLPQYFDDTALMGLDVLECLAAMGRHAVPVLGELDAFLGREWIAVRHRGSEEADLQADELVVEAALLTRRCILDDAERGLSARS
;
A
#
# COMPACT_ATOMS: atom_id res chain seq x y z
N MET A 1 11.78 -17.43 -12.84
CA MET A 1 12.25 -16.29 -13.65
C MET A 1 12.09 -16.67 -15.11
N SER A 2 11.26 -15.94 -15.86
CA SER A 2 10.98 -16.26 -17.25
C SER A 2 12.18 -15.91 -18.14
N GLY A 3 12.23 -16.47 -19.36
CA GLY A 3 13.26 -16.09 -20.34
C GLY A 3 13.16 -14.61 -20.75
N ALA A 4 11.98 -14.00 -20.67
CA ALA A 4 11.78 -12.57 -20.91
C ALA A 4 12.40 -11.72 -19.80
N ASP A 5 12.28 -12.13 -18.53
CA ASP A 5 12.87 -11.40 -17.39
C ASP A 5 14.40 -11.34 -17.48
N ALA A 6 15.04 -12.46 -17.81
CA ALA A 6 16.48 -12.52 -17.97
C ALA A 6 16.98 -11.61 -19.12
N ARG A 7 16.25 -11.60 -20.24
CA ARG A 7 16.55 -10.73 -21.40
C ARG A 7 16.33 -9.26 -21.06
N TRP A 8 15.24 -8.94 -20.36
CA TRP A 8 14.99 -7.59 -19.88
C TRP A 8 16.12 -7.11 -18.96
N GLY A 9 16.56 -7.96 -18.02
CA GLY A 9 17.69 -7.66 -17.13
C GLY A 9 18.99 -7.39 -17.89
N ALA A 10 19.27 -8.13 -18.96
CA ALA A 10 20.43 -7.90 -19.82
C ALA A 10 20.34 -6.56 -20.57
N HIS A 11 19.19 -6.23 -21.17
CA HIS A 11 18.99 -4.94 -21.83
C HIS A 11 19.07 -3.77 -20.83
N TRP A 12 18.50 -3.93 -19.63
CA TRP A 12 18.59 -2.95 -18.55
C TRP A 12 20.04 -2.70 -18.14
N ALA A 13 20.83 -3.74 -17.89
CA ALA A 13 22.24 -3.63 -17.56
C ALA A 13 23.05 -2.91 -18.67
N ALA A 14 22.76 -3.23 -19.94
CA ALA A 14 23.39 -2.57 -21.08
C ALA A 14 23.05 -1.06 -21.13
N VAL A 15 21.79 -0.68 -20.89
CA VAL A 15 21.37 0.72 -20.82
C VAL A 15 22.00 1.45 -19.64
N GLN A 16 22.09 0.80 -18.47
CA GLN A 16 22.78 1.40 -17.32
C GLN A 16 24.25 1.67 -17.60
N ALA A 17 24.95 0.74 -18.27
CA ALA A 17 26.37 0.87 -18.58
C ALA A 17 26.66 1.93 -19.66
N ALA A 18 25.81 2.04 -20.67
CA ALA A 18 26.05 2.89 -21.84
C ALA A 18 25.32 4.26 -21.80
N GLY A 19 24.44 4.47 -20.81
CA GLY A 19 23.45 5.55 -20.86
C GLY A 19 22.43 5.33 -21.98
N ILE A 20 21.60 6.34 -22.27
CA ILE A 20 20.52 6.21 -23.26
C ILE A 20 20.97 6.34 -24.71
N THR A 21 22.07 7.03 -25.01
CA THR A 21 22.48 7.36 -26.39
C THR A 21 22.93 6.14 -27.20
N GLY A 22 23.72 5.24 -26.60
CA GLY A 22 24.16 4.01 -27.25
C GLY A 22 23.01 3.05 -27.59
N PRO A 23 22.21 2.60 -26.60
CA PRO A 23 21.04 1.75 -26.80
C PRO A 23 19.99 2.37 -27.73
N ALA A 24 19.82 3.69 -27.69
CA ALA A 24 18.96 4.43 -28.61
C ALA A 24 19.42 4.29 -30.08
N ALA A 25 20.72 4.18 -30.34
CA ALA A 25 21.25 3.94 -31.69
C ALA A 25 21.11 2.46 -32.11
N VAL A 26 21.20 1.53 -31.16
CA VAL A 26 20.95 0.10 -31.41
C VAL A 26 19.49 -0.14 -31.78
N LEU A 27 18.55 0.54 -31.11
CA LEU A 27 17.12 0.43 -31.39
C LEU A 27 16.81 0.64 -32.87
N SER A 28 17.38 1.64 -33.55
CA SER A 28 17.04 1.88 -34.96
C SER A 28 17.45 0.75 -35.92
N ARG A 29 18.37 -0.13 -35.52
CA ARG A 29 18.91 -1.22 -36.34
C ARG A 29 18.24 -2.56 -36.07
N LEU A 30 17.55 -2.72 -34.93
CA LEU A 30 16.91 -3.99 -34.59
C LEU A 30 15.68 -4.26 -35.47
N PRO A 31 15.49 -5.50 -35.98
CA PRO A 31 14.23 -5.90 -36.60
C PRO A 31 13.06 -5.76 -35.62
N ALA A 32 11.83 -5.82 -36.13
CA ALA A 32 10.66 -5.96 -35.26
C ALA A 32 10.80 -7.28 -34.48
N SER A 33 11.04 -7.20 -33.17
CA SER A 33 11.33 -8.36 -32.33
C SER A 33 11.05 -8.04 -30.87
N LEU A 34 10.96 -9.08 -30.04
CA LEU A 34 10.89 -8.94 -28.59
C LEU A 34 12.09 -8.15 -28.02
N ASP A 35 13.30 -8.31 -28.58
CA ASP A 35 14.47 -7.54 -28.12
C ASP A 35 14.33 -6.04 -28.36
N ARG A 36 13.70 -5.64 -29.48
CA ARG A 36 13.44 -4.22 -29.75
C ARG A 36 12.47 -3.64 -28.71
N ILE A 37 11.43 -4.39 -28.35
CA ILE A 37 10.46 -3.99 -27.31
C ILE A 37 11.17 -3.86 -25.96
N LEU A 38 11.87 -4.91 -25.51
CA LEU A 38 12.55 -4.92 -24.22
C LEU A 38 13.63 -3.83 -24.11
N LEU A 39 14.40 -3.60 -25.18
CA LEU A 39 15.39 -2.52 -25.22
C LEU A 39 14.74 -1.13 -25.18
N ALA A 40 13.62 -0.93 -25.89
CA ALA A 40 12.90 0.34 -25.85
C ALA A 40 12.40 0.64 -24.44
N GLN A 41 11.85 -0.36 -23.76
CA GLN A 41 11.42 -0.24 -22.37
C GLN A 41 12.58 0.04 -21.42
N ALA A 42 13.70 -0.67 -21.56
CA ALA A 42 14.89 -0.41 -20.75
C ALA A 42 15.37 1.05 -20.91
N CYS A 43 15.38 1.57 -22.14
CA CYS A 43 15.69 2.99 -22.38
C CYS A 43 14.68 3.94 -21.72
N LEU A 44 13.38 3.66 -21.83
CA LEU A 44 12.33 4.50 -21.22
C LEU A 44 12.36 4.46 -19.68
N GLN A 45 12.66 3.30 -19.10
CA GLN A 45 12.87 3.15 -17.66
C GLN A 45 14.12 3.90 -17.19
N TYR A 46 15.17 3.96 -18.01
CA TYR A 46 16.36 4.75 -17.67
C TYR A 46 16.04 6.24 -17.71
N VAL A 47 15.34 6.70 -18.75
CA VAL A 47 14.87 8.10 -18.82
C VAL A 47 14.07 8.44 -17.56
N ARG A 48 13.13 7.58 -17.16
CA ARG A 48 12.34 7.74 -15.93
C ARG A 48 13.20 7.91 -14.68
N LEU A 49 14.24 7.09 -14.50
CA LEU A 49 15.02 7.08 -13.26
C LEU A 49 16.13 8.13 -13.22
N TYR A 50 16.65 8.55 -14.38
CA TYR A 50 17.88 9.32 -14.45
C TYR A 50 17.79 10.62 -15.25
N ASP A 51 16.79 10.81 -16.11
CA ASP A 51 16.67 12.04 -16.91
C ASP A 51 16.03 13.18 -16.10
N ARG A 52 16.86 14.04 -15.51
CA ARG A 52 16.45 15.23 -14.77
C ARG A 52 16.15 16.44 -15.69
N GLY A 53 15.54 16.19 -16.85
CA GLY A 53 15.18 17.25 -17.80
C GLY A 53 16.29 17.63 -18.79
N SER A 54 17.19 16.70 -19.15
CA SER A 54 18.26 16.94 -20.13
C SER A 54 17.76 17.10 -21.58
N GLY A 55 16.45 16.99 -21.83
CA GLY A 55 15.84 17.01 -23.16
C GLY A 55 16.07 15.72 -23.97
N THR A 56 17.09 14.93 -23.63
CA THR A 56 17.44 13.69 -24.32
C THR A 56 16.34 12.64 -24.20
N GLY A 57 15.69 12.52 -23.04
CA GLY A 57 14.55 11.62 -22.85
C GLY A 57 13.34 12.03 -23.68
N ALA A 58 13.03 13.34 -23.77
CA ALA A 58 11.94 13.84 -24.60
C ALA A 58 12.17 13.52 -26.09
N ALA A 59 13.40 13.69 -26.60
CA ALA A 59 13.76 13.34 -27.96
C ALA A 59 13.65 11.83 -28.23
N LEU A 60 14.09 10.99 -27.27
CA LEU A 60 13.91 9.54 -27.38
C LEU A 60 12.44 9.15 -27.43
N VAL A 61 11.62 9.69 -26.53
CA VAL A 61 10.18 9.42 -26.47
C VAL A 61 9.49 9.82 -27.78
N ALA A 62 9.77 11.02 -28.30
CA ALA A 62 9.22 11.48 -29.57
C ALA A 62 9.58 10.55 -30.73
N ARG A 63 10.84 10.08 -30.78
CA ARG A 63 11.30 9.13 -31.80
C ARG A 63 10.63 7.75 -31.68
N LEU A 64 10.45 7.24 -30.46
CA LEU A 64 9.81 5.94 -30.23
C LEU A 64 8.29 5.98 -30.47
N ARG A 65 7.63 7.14 -30.35
CA ARG A 65 6.23 7.30 -30.78
C ARG A 65 6.03 7.12 -32.28
N ALA A 66 7.06 7.36 -33.08
CA ALA A 66 7.06 7.09 -34.52
C ALA A 66 7.61 5.70 -34.90
N ASP A 67 7.82 4.80 -33.91
CA ASP A 67 8.33 3.46 -34.18
C ASP A 67 7.35 2.65 -35.04
N ARG A 68 7.86 1.69 -35.81
CA ARG A 68 7.02 0.80 -36.63
C ARG A 68 6.24 -0.23 -35.79
N GLN A 69 6.75 -0.61 -34.61
CA GLN A 69 6.09 -1.57 -33.73
C GLN A 69 5.06 -0.90 -32.81
N PRO A 70 3.80 -1.35 -32.77
CA PRO A 70 2.76 -0.77 -31.91
C PRO A 70 3.11 -0.84 -30.43
N GLU A 71 3.81 -1.87 -29.96
CA GLU A 71 4.20 -2.05 -28.57
C GLU A 71 5.26 -1.02 -28.15
N VAL A 72 6.21 -0.72 -29.04
CA VAL A 72 7.21 0.33 -28.81
C VAL A 72 6.52 1.70 -28.77
N ARG A 73 5.57 1.96 -29.68
CA ARG A 73 4.78 3.19 -29.66
C ARG A 73 3.97 3.31 -28.37
N LEU A 74 3.27 2.24 -27.96
CA LEU A 74 2.50 2.17 -26.72
C LEU A 74 3.37 2.51 -25.50
N ALA A 75 4.52 1.85 -25.36
CA ALA A 75 5.47 2.13 -24.29
C ALA A 75 5.93 3.59 -24.30
N ALA A 76 6.20 4.16 -25.49
CA ALA A 76 6.58 5.57 -25.62
C ALA A 76 5.44 6.54 -25.27
N HIS A 77 4.19 6.21 -25.59
CA HIS A 77 3.02 7.00 -25.19
C HIS A 77 2.80 6.97 -23.67
N LEU A 78 2.96 5.81 -23.03
CA LEU A 78 2.93 5.67 -21.56
C LEU A 78 4.07 6.47 -20.90
N ALA A 79 5.28 6.40 -21.44
CA ALA A 79 6.41 7.18 -20.94
C ALA A 79 6.23 8.69 -21.15
N ALA A 80 5.51 9.10 -22.19
CA ALA A 80 5.19 10.49 -22.41
C ALA A 80 4.08 11.02 -21.49
N LEU A 81 3.07 10.20 -21.18
CA LEU A 81 2.05 10.58 -20.19
C LEU A 81 2.69 11.01 -18.86
N ARG A 82 3.86 10.45 -18.55
CA ARG A 82 4.64 10.81 -17.38
C ARG A 82 5.26 12.21 -17.42
N THR A 83 5.60 12.73 -18.60
CA THR A 83 6.34 13.99 -18.69
C THR A 83 5.47 15.15 -19.15
N LEU A 84 4.22 14.88 -19.53
CA LEU A 84 3.31 15.88 -20.06
C LEU A 84 2.62 16.69 -18.95
N SER A 85 2.37 17.96 -19.25
CA SER A 85 1.49 18.80 -18.45
C SER A 85 0.05 18.24 -18.46
N PRO A 86 -0.76 18.55 -17.42
CA PRO A 86 -2.16 18.10 -17.34
C PRO A 86 -2.97 18.36 -18.62
N ASP A 87 -2.77 19.53 -19.25
CA ASP A 87 -3.51 19.94 -20.44
C ASP A 87 -3.25 19.04 -21.67
N ARG A 88 -2.10 18.35 -21.69
CA ARG A 88 -1.70 17.44 -22.77
C ARG A 88 -1.96 15.97 -22.44
N THR A 89 -2.42 15.67 -21.23
CA THR A 89 -2.79 14.32 -20.81
C THR A 89 -3.85 13.68 -21.73
N PRO A 90 -4.93 14.38 -22.16
CA PRO A 90 -5.96 13.77 -23.02
C PRO A 90 -5.42 13.26 -24.37
N GLU A 91 -4.54 14.03 -25.02
CA GLU A 91 -3.91 13.64 -26.29
C GLU A 91 -3.06 12.38 -26.12
N ALA A 92 -2.28 12.32 -25.05
CA ALA A 92 -1.43 11.18 -24.79
C ALA A 92 -2.23 9.94 -24.37
N VAL A 93 -3.33 10.09 -23.61
CA VAL A 93 -4.27 9.01 -23.31
C VAL A 93 -4.90 8.46 -24.60
N ALA A 94 -5.33 9.33 -25.50
CA ALA A 94 -5.85 8.91 -26.80
C ALA A 94 -4.80 8.12 -27.61
N GLY A 95 -3.54 8.54 -27.58
CA GLY A 95 -2.43 7.81 -28.20
C GLY A 95 -2.15 6.44 -27.56
N VAL A 96 -2.25 6.32 -26.23
CA VAL A 96 -2.17 5.03 -25.54
C VAL A 96 -3.30 4.12 -25.99
N LEU A 97 -4.54 4.59 -25.98
CA LEU A 97 -5.71 3.81 -26.39
C LEU A 97 -5.61 3.35 -27.85
N ALA A 98 -5.19 4.22 -28.76
CA ALA A 98 -5.04 3.91 -30.19
C ALA A 98 -4.00 2.82 -30.46
N HIS A 99 -2.96 2.71 -29.62
CA HIS A 99 -1.92 1.68 -29.76
C HIS A 99 -2.13 0.46 -28.88
N LEU A 100 -3.00 0.56 -27.88
CA LEU A 100 -3.34 -0.56 -27.01
C LEU A 100 -4.01 -1.69 -27.79
N ASP A 101 -4.97 -1.38 -28.65
CA ASP A 101 -5.67 -2.40 -29.43
C ASP A 101 -4.69 -3.14 -30.37
N ALA A 102 -3.88 -2.37 -31.11
CA ALA A 102 -2.88 -2.92 -32.02
C ALA A 102 -1.77 -3.73 -31.32
N ALA A 103 -1.44 -3.39 -30.08
CA ALA A 103 -0.48 -4.13 -29.27
C ALA A 103 -1.12 -5.39 -28.63
N GLY A 104 -2.40 -5.33 -28.26
CA GLY A 104 -3.16 -6.45 -27.72
C GLY A 104 -3.24 -7.62 -28.70
N ASP A 105 -3.56 -7.32 -29.96
CA ASP A 105 -3.62 -8.32 -31.03
C ASP A 105 -2.27 -9.02 -31.26
N ALA A 106 -1.16 -8.32 -31.03
CA ALA A 106 0.19 -8.84 -31.22
C ALA A 106 0.74 -9.59 -29.99
N ALA A 107 0.32 -9.21 -28.78
CA ALA A 107 0.81 -9.77 -27.52
C ALA A 107 0.01 -10.98 -27.00
N GLY A 108 -1.22 -11.20 -27.50
CA GLY A 108 -2.12 -12.25 -26.98
C GLY A 108 -2.61 -11.95 -25.56
N ASP A 109 -3.10 -12.98 -24.85
CA ASP A 109 -3.71 -12.87 -23.50
C ASP A 109 -2.79 -12.32 -22.40
N GLY A 110 -1.51 -12.09 -22.70
CA GLY A 110 -0.51 -11.60 -21.77
C GLY A 110 0.31 -10.47 -22.36
N ALA A 111 -0.30 -9.28 -22.54
CA ALA A 111 0.40 -8.02 -22.79
C ALA A 111 1.28 -7.59 -21.59
N SER A 112 2.19 -8.48 -21.21
CA SER A 112 3.28 -8.26 -20.26
C SER A 112 4.46 -7.75 -21.05
N MET A 113 4.89 -6.53 -20.75
CA MET A 113 6.09 -5.99 -21.37
C MET A 113 7.24 -6.09 -20.34
N GLY A 114 7.87 -7.27 -20.30
CA GLY A 114 8.81 -7.63 -19.23
C GLY A 114 8.07 -8.10 -17.98
N SER A 115 8.47 -7.61 -16.80
CA SER A 115 7.85 -7.95 -15.52
C SER A 115 6.58 -7.15 -15.20
N TRP A 116 6.25 -6.13 -16.01
CA TRP A 116 5.10 -5.25 -15.78
C TRP A 116 4.11 -5.38 -16.94
N SER A 117 2.83 -5.45 -16.61
CA SER A 117 1.73 -5.29 -17.55
C SER A 117 1.62 -3.85 -18.06
N VAL A 118 0.92 -3.70 -19.19
CA VAL A 118 0.56 -2.37 -19.72
C VAL A 118 -0.19 -1.54 -18.66
N GLY A 119 -1.14 -2.15 -17.95
CA GLY A 119 -1.93 -1.46 -16.93
C GLY A 119 -1.11 -1.04 -15.72
N GLU A 120 -0.15 -1.84 -15.28
CA GLU A 120 0.79 -1.44 -14.20
C GLU A 120 1.68 -0.27 -14.63
N MET A 121 2.19 -0.29 -15.88
CA MET A 121 2.96 0.83 -16.39
C MET A 121 2.14 2.12 -16.50
N TRP A 122 0.87 2.01 -16.88
CA TRP A 122 -0.05 3.13 -16.93
C TRP A 122 -0.41 3.61 -15.53
N ALA A 123 -0.70 2.71 -14.60
CA ALA A 123 -0.96 3.03 -13.21
C ALA A 123 0.18 3.81 -12.56
N ASP A 124 1.42 3.42 -12.83
CA ASP A 124 2.61 4.09 -12.31
C ASP A 124 2.73 5.56 -12.76
N VAL A 125 2.06 5.94 -13.86
CA VAL A 125 1.88 7.35 -14.26
C VAL A 125 1.07 8.16 -13.24
N TYR A 126 0.23 7.54 -12.43
CA TYR A 126 -0.59 8.26 -11.45
C TYR A 126 -0.03 8.17 -10.02
N VAL A 127 0.75 7.13 -9.73
CA VAL A 127 1.27 6.83 -8.38
C VAL A 127 2.50 7.67 -8.02
N ARG A 128 3.43 7.91 -8.95
CA ARG A 128 4.78 8.40 -8.59
C ARG A 128 5.03 9.90 -8.82
N TYR A 129 3.98 10.71 -8.95
CA TYR A 129 4.12 12.16 -9.05
C TYR A 129 4.20 12.79 -7.66
N ASP A 130 4.94 13.90 -7.57
CA ASP A 130 4.94 14.77 -6.39
C ASP A 130 3.51 15.22 -6.02
N GLU A 131 2.60 15.20 -6.99
CA GLU A 131 1.16 15.39 -6.83
C GLU A 131 0.41 14.15 -7.36
N PRO A 132 0.12 13.15 -6.52
CA PRO A 132 -0.70 12.01 -6.91
C PRO A 132 -2.09 12.46 -7.38
N ARG A 133 -2.64 11.73 -8.35
CA ARG A 133 -3.97 12.00 -8.91
C ARG A 133 -4.86 10.77 -8.82
N PRO A 134 -5.22 10.34 -7.59
CA PRO A 134 -5.99 9.11 -7.39
C PRO A 134 -7.34 9.15 -8.14
N LEU A 135 -8.01 10.30 -8.16
CA LEU A 135 -9.30 10.44 -8.85
C LEU A 135 -9.19 10.25 -10.38
N ASP A 136 -8.14 10.78 -11.00
CA ASP A 136 -7.92 10.59 -12.44
C ASP A 136 -7.55 9.14 -12.74
N HIS A 137 -6.77 8.50 -11.87
CA HIS A 137 -6.48 7.08 -11.96
C HIS A 137 -7.76 6.24 -11.89
N PHE A 138 -8.60 6.48 -10.88
CA PHE A 138 -9.85 5.73 -10.71
C PHE A 138 -10.79 5.94 -11.89
N ARG A 139 -10.93 7.17 -12.38
CA ARG A 139 -11.74 7.49 -13.57
C ARG A 139 -11.22 6.75 -14.79
N GLN A 140 -9.91 6.75 -15.01
CA GLN A 140 -9.29 6.07 -16.15
C GLN A 140 -9.46 4.56 -16.07
N ALA A 141 -9.19 3.95 -14.92
CA ALA A 141 -9.39 2.52 -14.69
C ALA A 141 -10.87 2.13 -14.88
N ALA A 142 -11.81 2.86 -14.27
CA ALA A 142 -13.24 2.61 -14.43
C ALA A 142 -13.71 2.74 -15.88
N GLY A 143 -13.20 3.73 -16.63
CA GLY A 143 -13.49 3.88 -18.06
C GLY A 143 -13.00 2.69 -18.89
N LEU A 144 -11.79 2.20 -18.62
CA LEU A 144 -11.23 1.01 -19.27
C LEU A 144 -12.00 -0.28 -18.92
N LEU A 145 -12.46 -0.43 -17.68
CA LEU A 145 -13.28 -1.58 -17.23
C LEU A 145 -14.66 -1.59 -17.90
N ALA A 146 -15.18 -0.43 -18.30
CA ALA A 146 -16.46 -0.30 -19.00
C ALA A 146 -16.35 -0.44 -20.53
N ASP A 147 -15.14 -0.49 -21.08
CA ASP A 147 -14.90 -0.59 -22.51
C ASP A 147 -15.28 -1.99 -23.04
N PRO A 148 -15.94 -2.12 -24.22
CA PRO A 148 -16.28 -3.42 -24.77
C PRO A 148 -15.06 -4.29 -25.13
N ALA A 149 -13.90 -3.69 -25.42
CA ALA A 149 -12.71 -4.42 -25.84
C ALA A 149 -12.06 -5.18 -24.65
N PRO A 150 -11.88 -6.52 -24.73
CA PRO A 150 -11.28 -7.30 -23.65
C PRO A 150 -9.88 -6.83 -23.23
N VAL A 151 -9.03 -6.43 -24.19
CA VAL A 151 -7.68 -5.93 -23.90
C VAL A 151 -7.70 -4.67 -23.03
N ARG A 152 -8.64 -3.76 -23.28
CA ARG A 152 -8.78 -2.51 -22.51
C ARG A 152 -9.29 -2.79 -21.11
N ARG A 153 -10.27 -3.69 -20.95
CA ARG A 153 -10.75 -4.15 -19.64
C ARG A 153 -9.64 -4.81 -18.83
N ARG A 154 -8.78 -5.61 -19.46
CA ARG A 154 -7.61 -6.20 -18.81
C ARG A 154 -6.65 -5.13 -18.28
N VAL A 155 -6.34 -4.11 -19.09
CA VAL A 155 -5.54 -2.95 -18.64
C VAL A 155 -6.22 -2.23 -17.48
N GLY A 156 -7.55 -2.06 -17.52
CA GLY A 156 -8.32 -1.49 -16.42
C GLY A 156 -8.21 -2.29 -15.12
N LEU A 157 -8.19 -3.62 -15.20
CA LEU A 157 -7.99 -4.51 -14.03
C LEU A 157 -6.58 -4.40 -13.47
N ASP A 158 -5.56 -4.38 -14.33
CA ASP A 158 -4.17 -4.21 -13.90
C ASP A 158 -3.95 -2.82 -13.27
N MET A 159 -4.56 -1.77 -13.83
CA MET A 159 -4.58 -0.44 -13.20
C MET A 159 -5.30 -0.44 -11.85
N SER A 160 -6.41 -1.17 -11.75
CA SER A 160 -7.18 -1.30 -10.52
C SER A 160 -6.39 -2.00 -9.42
N ARG A 161 -5.60 -3.02 -9.76
CA ARG A 161 -4.70 -3.72 -8.84
C ARG A 161 -3.71 -2.76 -8.20
N VAL A 162 -3.00 -1.98 -9.02
CA VAL A 162 -2.05 -0.99 -8.50
C VAL A 162 -2.77 0.06 -7.66
N ALA A 163 -3.95 0.52 -8.09
CA ALA A 163 -4.73 1.46 -7.30
C ALA A 163 -5.07 0.90 -5.91
N LEU A 164 -5.43 -0.37 -5.85
CA LEU A 164 -5.79 -1.05 -4.62
C LEU A 164 -4.61 -1.15 -3.65
N HIS A 165 -3.37 -1.29 -4.15
CA HIS A 165 -2.17 -1.36 -3.32
C HIS A 165 -1.56 0.00 -2.97
N GLU A 166 -2.00 1.07 -3.61
CA GLU A 166 -1.47 2.41 -3.36
C GLU A 166 -2.44 3.29 -2.57
N TRP A 167 -3.75 3.24 -2.87
CA TRP A 167 -4.74 4.16 -2.31
C TRP A 167 -5.86 3.48 -1.54
N ARG A 168 -6.12 3.95 -0.31
CA ARG A 168 -7.22 3.49 0.55
C ARG A 168 -8.61 3.75 -0.04
N ALA A 169 -8.72 4.75 -0.91
CA ALA A 169 -9.97 5.09 -1.58
C ALA A 169 -10.33 4.14 -2.75
N ALA A 170 -9.41 3.29 -3.21
CA ALA A 170 -9.63 2.44 -4.38
C ALA A 170 -10.82 1.48 -4.23
N PRO A 171 -11.02 0.75 -3.11
CA PRO A 171 -12.20 -0.10 -2.95
C PRO A 171 -13.52 0.66 -3.08
N GLU A 172 -13.58 1.93 -2.67
CA GLU A 172 -14.81 2.73 -2.78
C GLU A 172 -15.13 3.08 -4.24
N ASN A 173 -14.09 3.48 -4.98
CA ASN A 173 -14.24 4.04 -6.31
C ASN A 173 -14.31 2.96 -7.40
N LEU A 174 -13.71 1.79 -7.18
CA LEU A 174 -13.54 0.78 -8.23
C LEU A 174 -14.34 -0.51 -8.02
N THR A 175 -14.75 -0.86 -6.79
CA THR A 175 -15.58 -2.05 -6.52
C THR A 175 -16.86 -2.11 -7.37
N PRO A 176 -17.62 -1.01 -7.57
CA PRO A 176 -18.79 -1.06 -8.45
C PRO A 176 -18.46 -1.48 -9.89
N SER A 177 -17.28 -1.11 -10.39
CA SER A 177 -16.82 -1.51 -11.72
C SER A 177 -16.38 -2.98 -11.75
N TRP A 178 -15.71 -3.46 -10.70
CA TRP A 178 -15.32 -4.87 -10.59
C TRP A 178 -16.52 -5.81 -10.49
N VAL A 179 -17.54 -5.46 -9.69
CA VAL A 179 -18.77 -6.25 -9.53
C VAL A 179 -19.51 -6.40 -10.85
N ARG A 180 -19.56 -5.35 -11.69
CA ARG A 180 -20.17 -5.44 -13.04
C ARG A 180 -19.46 -6.45 -13.95
N MET A 181 -18.19 -6.76 -13.70
CA MET A 181 -17.45 -7.76 -14.46
C MET A 181 -17.71 -9.19 -14.00
N PHE A 182 -18.48 -9.41 -12.94
CA PHE A 182 -18.87 -10.78 -12.54
C PHE A 182 -19.76 -11.45 -13.59
N ASP A 183 -20.49 -10.64 -14.36
CA ASP A 183 -21.35 -11.06 -15.47
C ASP A 183 -20.62 -11.07 -16.83
N ASP A 184 -19.28 -10.89 -16.84
CA ASP A 184 -18.50 -10.85 -18.07
C ASP A 184 -18.47 -12.22 -18.77
N LEU A 185 -18.52 -12.20 -20.11
CA LEU A 185 -18.45 -13.41 -20.94
C LEU A 185 -17.02 -13.95 -21.07
N VAL A 186 -16.01 -13.14 -20.75
CA VAL A 186 -14.61 -13.54 -20.80
C VAL A 186 -14.18 -14.04 -19.41
N ASP A 187 -14.07 -15.36 -19.26
CA ASP A 187 -13.77 -16.02 -17.98
C ASP A 187 -12.51 -15.48 -17.28
N SER A 188 -11.46 -15.16 -18.02
CA SER A 188 -10.21 -14.64 -17.46
C SER A 188 -10.36 -13.23 -16.87
N LEU A 189 -11.23 -12.39 -17.43
CA LEU A 189 -11.57 -11.08 -16.89
C LEU A 189 -12.43 -11.21 -15.63
N ARG A 190 -13.41 -12.13 -15.66
CA ARG A 190 -14.25 -12.43 -14.50
C ARG A 190 -13.42 -12.92 -13.31
N LEU A 191 -12.51 -13.87 -13.53
CA LEU A 191 -11.62 -14.39 -12.49
C LEU A 191 -10.71 -13.30 -11.91
N ALA A 192 -10.11 -12.46 -12.75
CA ALA A 192 -9.27 -11.36 -12.29
C ALA A 192 -10.05 -10.31 -11.48
N ALA A 193 -11.30 -10.02 -11.83
CA ALA A 193 -12.16 -9.15 -11.04
C ALA A 193 -12.52 -9.77 -9.67
N LEU A 194 -12.79 -11.07 -9.62
CA LEU A 194 -13.03 -11.81 -8.38
C LEU A 194 -11.78 -11.82 -7.48
N GLU A 195 -10.59 -12.00 -8.05
CA GLU A 195 -9.32 -11.92 -7.33
C GLU A 195 -9.13 -10.53 -6.70
N LEU A 196 -9.35 -9.45 -7.44
CA LEU A 196 -9.26 -8.08 -6.91
C LEU A 196 -10.23 -7.84 -5.75
N VAL A 197 -11.48 -8.29 -5.88
CA VAL A 197 -12.47 -8.16 -4.81
C VAL A 197 -12.08 -9.01 -3.60
N GLY A 198 -11.56 -10.22 -3.82
CA GLY A 198 -11.10 -11.12 -2.77
C GLY A 198 -9.84 -10.63 -2.04
N SER A 199 -8.98 -9.88 -2.73
CA SER A 199 -7.76 -9.29 -2.17
C SER A 199 -8.00 -8.19 -1.14
N SER A 200 -9.17 -7.54 -1.20
CA SER A 200 -9.52 -6.45 -0.28
C SER A 200 -10.76 -6.79 0.53
N ARG A 201 -10.65 -6.72 1.85
CA ARG A 201 -11.81 -6.89 2.75
C ARG A 201 -12.82 -5.78 2.55
N ALA A 202 -12.34 -4.55 2.34
CA ALA A 202 -13.20 -3.41 2.06
C ALA A 202 -13.98 -3.63 0.75
N ALA A 203 -13.32 -4.12 -0.31
CA ALA A 203 -13.95 -4.46 -1.58
C ALA A 203 -14.93 -5.62 -1.44
N SER A 204 -14.53 -6.72 -0.82
CA SER A 204 -15.37 -7.90 -0.56
C SER A 204 -16.66 -7.53 0.18
N ARG A 205 -16.57 -6.70 1.24
CA ARG A 205 -17.76 -6.26 1.98
C ARG A 205 -18.66 -5.37 1.13
N ARG A 206 -18.10 -4.42 0.39
CA ARG A 206 -18.87 -3.56 -0.53
C ARG A 206 -19.55 -4.36 -1.64
N ALA A 207 -18.89 -5.40 -2.15
CA ALA A 207 -19.46 -6.29 -3.14
C ALA A 207 -20.63 -7.11 -2.56
N ALA A 208 -20.55 -7.53 -1.30
CA ALA A 208 -21.61 -8.26 -0.61
C ALA A 208 -22.80 -7.37 -0.22
N ASP A 209 -22.53 -6.17 0.32
CA ASP A 209 -23.54 -5.17 0.63
C ASP A 209 -22.94 -3.75 0.54
N PRO A 210 -23.35 -2.92 -0.44
CA PRO A 210 -22.82 -1.57 -0.60
C PRO A 210 -23.18 -0.63 0.56
N ARG A 211 -24.09 -1.01 1.46
CA ARG A 211 -24.57 -0.22 2.60
C ARG A 211 -23.94 -0.64 3.93
N VAL A 212 -23.25 -1.78 4.01
CA VAL A 212 -22.72 -2.30 5.27
C VAL A 212 -21.45 -1.54 5.66
N PRO A 213 -21.43 -0.87 6.84
CA PRO A 213 -20.20 -0.32 7.39
C PRO A 213 -19.23 -1.45 7.72
N ILE A 214 -17.94 -1.14 7.60
CA ILE A 214 -16.83 -2.02 7.98
C ILE A 214 -17.01 -2.50 9.44
N PRO A 215 -17.28 -3.80 9.69
CA PRO A 215 -17.34 -4.32 11.05
C PRO A 215 -15.96 -4.27 11.73
N PRO A 216 -15.92 -4.17 13.07
CA PRO A 216 -14.69 -4.26 13.85
C PRO A 216 -13.84 -5.49 13.47
N PRO A 217 -12.50 -5.39 13.43
CA PRO A 217 -11.65 -6.57 13.53
C PRO A 217 -12.00 -7.31 14.82
N CYS A 218 -12.47 -8.54 14.66
CA CYS A 218 -12.43 -9.52 15.72
C CYS A 218 -10.96 -9.94 15.87
N GLU A 219 -10.25 -9.37 16.85
CA GLU A 219 -8.93 -9.88 17.18
C GLU A 219 -9.05 -11.31 17.72
N VAL A 220 -8.55 -12.26 16.94
CA VAL A 220 -8.03 -13.52 17.48
C VAL A 220 -6.51 -13.36 17.58
N ARG A 221 -6.02 -12.42 18.40
CA ARG A 221 -4.64 -12.54 18.88
C ARG A 221 -4.62 -13.79 19.74
N LYS A 222 -3.90 -14.83 19.31
CA LYS A 222 -3.64 -16.00 20.15
C LYS A 222 -2.96 -15.50 21.41
N ARG A 223 -3.72 -15.43 22.50
CA ARG A 223 -3.20 -15.14 23.83
C ARG A 223 -2.21 -16.27 24.13
N VAL A 224 -0.92 -15.93 24.19
CA VAL A 224 0.08 -16.89 24.64
C VAL A 224 -0.13 -16.99 26.14
N ASP A 225 -0.63 -18.13 26.59
CA ASP A 225 -0.74 -18.42 28.01
C ASP A 225 0.68 -18.66 28.53
N VAL A 226 1.20 -17.69 29.28
CA VAL A 226 2.52 -17.76 29.89
C VAL A 226 2.31 -17.89 31.38
N ASP A 227 2.79 -19.00 31.94
CA ASP A 227 2.79 -19.24 33.38
C ASP A 227 3.47 -18.09 34.13
N ARG A 228 2.84 -17.63 35.23
CA ARG A 228 3.31 -16.50 36.02
C ARG A 228 4.71 -16.74 36.57
N ASP A 229 4.94 -17.90 37.18
CA ASP A 229 6.21 -18.22 37.83
C ASP A 229 7.35 -18.27 36.80
N ALA A 230 7.07 -18.81 35.60
CA ALA A 230 8.00 -18.77 34.49
C ALA A 230 8.32 -17.34 34.02
N ALA A 231 7.31 -16.46 33.93
CA ALA A 231 7.51 -15.05 33.57
C ALA A 231 8.32 -14.30 34.64
N GLU A 232 8.02 -14.53 35.92
CA GLU A 232 8.74 -13.94 37.04
C GLU A 232 10.20 -14.39 37.07
N ALA A 233 10.47 -15.70 36.97
CA ALA A 233 11.82 -16.24 36.92
C ALA A 233 12.61 -15.70 35.72
N TYR A 234 11.97 -15.61 34.55
CA TYR A 234 12.58 -15.05 33.35
C TYR A 234 12.99 -13.58 33.54
N LEU A 235 12.09 -12.74 34.07
CA LEU A 235 12.38 -11.31 34.28
C LEU A 235 13.38 -11.07 35.41
N ALA A 236 13.35 -11.89 36.47
CA ALA A 236 14.29 -11.80 37.58
C ALA A 236 15.74 -12.02 37.14
N ALA A 237 15.95 -12.93 36.17
CA ALA A 237 17.27 -13.25 35.62
C ALA A 237 17.82 -12.16 34.66
N ARG A 238 17.06 -11.09 34.37
CA ARG A 238 17.45 -10.05 33.41
C ARG A 238 17.74 -8.71 34.09
N PRO A 239 18.68 -7.92 33.54
CA PRO A 239 18.91 -6.55 34.01
C PRO A 239 17.70 -5.66 33.72
N VAL A 240 17.62 -4.52 34.41
CA VAL A 240 16.55 -3.53 34.19
C VAL A 240 16.63 -2.94 32.78
N GLU A 241 17.85 -2.69 32.28
CA GLU A 241 18.07 -2.12 30.94
C GLU A 241 18.07 -3.17 29.80
N GLY A 242 17.77 -4.42 30.11
CA GLY A 242 17.74 -5.51 29.13
C GLY A 242 16.58 -5.37 28.14
N ARG A 243 16.72 -5.93 26.94
CA ARG A 243 15.59 -6.03 26.00
C ARG A 243 14.67 -7.15 26.46
N LEU A 244 13.39 -6.84 26.69
CA LEU A 244 12.44 -7.78 27.29
C LEU A 244 11.24 -8.04 26.36
N PRO A 245 10.70 -9.27 26.33
CA PRO A 245 9.54 -9.59 25.53
C PRO A 245 8.29 -8.92 26.12
N PRO A 246 7.52 -8.13 25.34
CA PRO A 246 6.33 -7.44 25.84
C PRO A 246 5.28 -8.38 26.45
N GLN A 247 5.12 -9.58 25.89
CA GLN A 247 4.17 -10.57 26.38
C GLN A 247 4.37 -10.97 27.84
N MET A 248 5.59 -10.85 28.38
CA MET A 248 5.88 -11.19 29.78
C MET A 248 5.19 -10.22 30.74
N PHE A 249 5.19 -8.91 30.43
CA PHE A 249 4.53 -7.92 31.28
C PHE A 249 3.01 -8.04 31.23
N HIS A 250 2.45 -8.34 30.05
CA HIS A 250 1.01 -8.58 29.90
C HIS A 250 0.56 -9.80 30.71
N ALA A 251 1.29 -10.92 30.62
CA ALA A 251 1.00 -12.12 31.41
C ALA A 251 1.06 -11.84 32.92
N LEU A 252 2.12 -11.16 33.39
CA LEU A 252 2.22 -10.80 34.82
C LEU A 252 1.04 -9.95 35.30
N LEU A 253 0.64 -8.96 34.50
CA LEU A 253 -0.51 -8.09 34.79
C LEU A 253 -1.85 -8.82 34.71
N ASP A 254 -1.94 -9.93 33.99
CA ASP A 254 -3.13 -10.80 33.98
C ASP A 254 -3.26 -11.59 35.29
N HIS A 255 -2.15 -11.87 35.98
CA HIS A 255 -2.15 -12.59 37.25
C HIS A 255 -2.04 -11.69 38.49
N GLY A 256 -1.79 -10.39 38.35
CA GLY A 256 -1.69 -9.46 39.50
C GLY A 256 -0.76 -8.26 39.25
N PRO A 257 -0.50 -7.43 40.28
CA PRO A 257 0.35 -6.25 40.13
C PRO A 257 1.81 -6.62 39.87
N LEU A 258 2.53 -5.70 39.19
CA LEU A 258 3.97 -5.79 39.00
C LEU A 258 4.72 -5.42 40.29
N THR A 259 5.83 -6.10 40.56
CA THR A 259 6.79 -5.70 41.59
C THR A 259 7.50 -4.40 41.19
N GLY A 260 8.12 -3.70 42.15
CA GLY A 260 8.86 -2.46 41.87
C GLY A 260 9.99 -2.64 40.83
N ARG A 261 10.66 -3.80 40.84
CA ARG A 261 11.70 -4.13 39.84
C ARG A 261 11.09 -4.33 38.44
N GLN A 262 9.98 -5.07 38.34
CA GLN A 262 9.29 -5.31 37.08
C GLN A 262 8.71 -4.01 36.50
N ALA A 263 8.18 -3.12 37.36
CA ALA A 263 7.75 -1.79 36.96
C ALA A 263 8.92 -0.97 36.40
N ALA A 264 10.09 -0.99 37.05
CA ALA A 264 11.28 -0.31 36.53
C ALA A 264 11.76 -0.87 35.17
N GLN A 265 11.71 -2.20 35.00
CA GLN A 265 11.98 -2.86 33.72
C GLN A 265 11.03 -2.38 32.62
N LEU A 266 9.72 -2.32 32.93
CA LEU A 266 8.69 -1.86 32.01
C LEU A 266 8.87 -0.38 31.64
N THR A 267 9.11 0.49 32.64
CA THR A 267 9.43 1.92 32.42
C THR A 267 10.60 2.08 31.45
N HIS A 268 11.67 1.28 31.63
CA HIS A 268 12.82 1.33 30.74
C HIS A 268 12.47 0.96 29.29
N GLN A 269 11.64 -0.09 29.09
CA GLN A 269 11.19 -0.48 27.74
C GLN A 269 10.36 0.62 27.06
N VAL A 270 9.58 1.39 27.83
CA VAL A 270 8.61 2.34 27.29
C VAL A 270 9.20 3.73 27.08
N PHE A 271 10.09 4.21 27.97
CA PHE A 271 10.48 5.62 27.98
C PHE A 271 11.97 5.90 27.77
N THR A 272 12.85 4.90 27.88
CA THR A 272 14.29 5.18 27.84
C THR A 272 14.91 5.04 26.45
N ARG A 273 14.36 4.19 25.57
CA ARG A 273 14.94 3.93 24.25
C ARG A 273 13.88 3.93 23.14
N PRO A 274 14.04 4.83 22.13
CA PRO A 274 13.31 4.76 20.88
C PRO A 274 13.35 3.34 20.30
N SER A 275 12.24 2.60 20.37
CA SER A 275 12.17 1.25 19.83
C SER A 275 10.72 0.75 19.71
N PHE A 276 10.55 -0.33 18.94
CA PHE A 276 9.29 -1.09 18.86
C PHE A 276 8.79 -1.60 20.21
N ALA A 277 9.67 -1.73 21.21
CA ALA A 277 9.26 -2.13 22.54
C ALA A 277 8.35 -1.08 23.20
N GLN A 278 8.44 0.20 22.83
CA GLN A 278 7.63 1.25 23.43
C GLN A 278 6.15 1.07 23.09
N ALA A 279 5.81 0.96 21.80
CA ALA A 279 4.44 0.72 21.34
C ALA A 279 3.87 -0.58 21.95
N ARG A 280 4.63 -1.68 21.88
CA ARG A 280 4.20 -2.99 22.39
C ARG A 280 3.98 -3.05 23.91
N ASN A 281 4.73 -2.26 24.67
CA ASN A 281 4.65 -2.21 26.13
C ASN A 281 3.76 -1.08 26.66
N ALA A 282 3.35 -0.11 25.82
CA ALA A 282 2.55 1.04 26.25
C ALA A 282 1.24 0.62 26.94
N ARG A 283 0.55 -0.38 26.40
CA ARG A 283 -0.69 -0.91 27.00
C ARG A 283 -0.43 -1.60 28.35
N ALA A 284 0.67 -2.32 28.50
CA ALA A 284 1.05 -2.91 29.79
C ALA A 284 1.35 -1.80 30.82
N TRP A 285 2.03 -0.73 30.39
CA TRP A 285 2.26 0.43 31.25
C TRP A 285 0.97 1.15 31.64
N TRP A 286 0.05 1.36 30.70
CA TRP A 286 -1.28 1.91 30.98
C TRP A 286 -2.04 1.06 32.01
N ARG A 287 -2.03 -0.27 31.86
CA ARG A 287 -2.66 -1.18 32.84
C ARG A 287 -2.03 -1.09 34.23
N HIS A 288 -0.72 -0.89 34.30
CA HIS A 288 0.02 -0.80 35.56
C HIS A 288 -0.18 0.55 36.27
N ALA A 289 0.01 1.67 35.55
CA ALA A 289 0.05 3.02 36.11
C ALA A 289 -1.27 3.80 35.97
N GLY A 290 -2.21 3.29 35.15
CA GLY A 290 -3.51 3.90 34.92
C GLY A 290 -3.41 5.33 34.40
N VAL A 291 -4.38 6.16 34.80
CA VAL A 291 -4.54 7.56 34.35
C VAL A 291 -3.28 8.41 34.58
N ALA A 292 -2.49 8.13 35.62
CA ALA A 292 -1.26 8.86 35.91
C ALA A 292 -0.21 8.75 34.78
N SER A 293 -0.30 7.72 33.93
CA SER A 293 0.59 7.55 32.78
C SER A 293 0.18 8.31 31.52
N ALA A 294 -1.04 8.84 31.45
CA ALA A 294 -1.55 9.51 30.24
C ALA A 294 -0.65 10.65 29.74
N PRO A 295 -0.13 11.56 30.59
CA PRO A 295 0.75 12.64 30.12
C PRO A 295 2.03 12.16 29.44
N ALA A 296 2.53 10.97 29.80
CA ALA A 296 3.72 10.38 29.19
C ALA A 296 3.40 9.56 27.93
N LEU A 297 2.25 8.89 27.89
CA LEU A 297 1.85 8.04 26.76
C LEU A 297 1.27 8.84 25.59
N LEU A 298 0.46 9.87 25.84
CA LEU A 298 -0.23 10.60 24.77
C LEU A 298 0.71 11.27 23.76
N PRO A 299 1.84 11.89 24.14
CA PRO A 299 2.79 12.42 23.17
C PRO A 299 3.58 11.32 22.44
N LEU A 300 3.73 10.15 23.06
CA LEU A 300 4.54 9.05 22.57
C LEU A 300 3.78 8.22 21.51
N LEU A 301 2.50 7.96 21.72
CA LEU A 301 1.74 6.99 20.92
C LEU A 301 1.54 7.41 19.45
N PRO A 302 1.16 8.66 19.11
CA PRO A 302 0.91 9.08 17.73
C PRO A 302 2.12 8.94 16.80
N GLN A 303 3.34 8.97 17.33
CA GLN A 303 4.57 8.84 16.52
C GLN A 303 4.67 7.48 15.80
N TYR A 304 3.88 6.49 16.19
CA TYR A 304 3.84 5.16 15.58
C TYR A 304 2.73 5.00 14.53
N PHE A 305 1.92 6.04 14.27
CA PHE A 305 0.93 6.01 13.18
C PHE A 305 1.58 6.00 11.79
N ASP A 306 2.88 6.27 11.68
CA ASP A 306 3.64 6.14 10.43
C ASP A 306 4.30 4.77 10.27
N ASP A 307 4.42 4.02 11.36
CA ASP A 307 5.05 2.69 11.42
C ASP A 307 3.98 1.58 11.54
N THR A 308 2.93 1.75 10.74
CA THR A 308 1.65 1.05 10.85
C THR A 308 1.74 -0.44 10.63
N ALA A 309 2.71 -0.89 9.83
CA ALA A 309 2.84 -2.29 9.47
C ALA A 309 3.02 -3.18 10.70
N LEU A 310 3.78 -2.71 11.70
CA LEU A 310 4.21 -3.54 12.82
C LEU A 310 3.71 -3.03 14.17
N MET A 311 3.56 -1.72 14.36
CA MET A 311 3.29 -1.12 15.68
C MET A 311 1.92 -0.45 15.80
N GLY A 312 1.30 -0.09 14.68
CA GLY A 312 0.03 0.65 14.66
C GLY A 312 -1.07 -0.04 15.48
N LEU A 313 -1.22 -1.36 15.36
CA LEU A 313 -2.22 -2.11 16.12
C LEU A 313 -2.01 -2.04 17.65
N ASP A 314 -0.78 -2.18 18.13
CA ASP A 314 -0.48 -2.13 19.57
C ASP A 314 -0.79 -0.74 20.16
N VAL A 315 -0.50 0.31 19.38
CA VAL A 315 -0.82 1.69 19.73
C VAL A 315 -2.33 1.92 19.77
N LEU A 316 -3.06 1.48 18.75
CA LEU A 316 -4.51 1.63 18.64
C LEU A 316 -5.25 0.88 19.77
N GLU A 317 -4.79 -0.32 20.14
CA GLU A 317 -5.29 -1.05 21.30
C GLU A 317 -5.05 -0.29 22.61
N CYS A 318 -3.85 0.29 22.79
CA CYS A 318 -3.52 1.08 23.96
C CYS A 318 -4.44 2.30 24.07
N LEU A 319 -4.61 3.05 22.98
CA LEU A 319 -5.48 4.22 22.92
C LEU A 319 -6.95 3.85 23.18
N ALA A 320 -7.43 2.73 22.63
CA ALA A 320 -8.78 2.25 22.91
C ALA A 320 -8.95 1.91 24.40
N ALA A 321 -7.96 1.28 25.03
CA ALA A 321 -7.96 0.98 26.45
C ALA A 321 -7.86 2.22 27.36
N MET A 322 -7.36 3.34 26.84
CA MET A 322 -7.36 4.64 27.53
C MET A 322 -8.74 5.31 27.50
N GLY A 323 -9.60 4.95 26.55
CA GLY A 323 -10.95 5.50 26.39
C GLY A 323 -10.93 7.03 26.29
N ARG A 324 -11.79 7.69 27.07
CA ARG A 324 -11.86 9.17 27.13
C ARG A 324 -10.53 9.87 27.44
N HIS A 325 -9.56 9.20 28.08
CA HIS A 325 -8.27 9.80 28.38
C HIS A 325 -7.40 10.00 27.12
N ALA A 326 -7.76 9.36 26.01
CA ALA A 326 -7.14 9.51 24.71
C ALA A 326 -7.82 10.55 23.78
N VAL A 327 -8.82 11.31 24.25
CA VAL A 327 -9.40 12.42 23.47
C VAL A 327 -8.35 13.37 22.86
N PRO A 328 -7.24 13.72 23.53
CA PRO A 328 -6.25 14.62 22.95
C PRO A 328 -5.60 14.13 21.65
N VAL A 329 -5.59 12.83 21.36
CA VAL A 329 -4.96 12.27 20.14
C VAL A 329 -5.93 12.09 18.97
N LEU A 330 -7.20 12.51 19.12
CA LEU A 330 -8.20 12.35 18.06
C LEU A 330 -7.82 13.11 16.78
N GLY A 331 -7.14 14.26 16.89
CA GLY A 331 -6.68 15.02 15.72
C GLY A 331 -5.67 14.24 14.88
N GLU A 332 -4.68 13.63 15.53
CA GLU A 332 -3.67 12.79 14.89
C GLU A 332 -4.26 11.49 14.34
N LEU A 333 -5.23 10.91 15.04
CA LEU A 333 -5.94 9.72 14.59
C LEU A 333 -6.81 10.04 13.36
N ASP A 334 -7.49 11.19 13.34
CA ASP A 334 -8.28 11.66 12.20
C ASP A 334 -7.38 12.00 11.01
N ALA A 335 -6.21 12.60 11.26
CA ALA A 335 -5.21 12.82 10.22
C ALA A 335 -4.66 11.50 9.65
N PHE A 336 -4.46 10.47 10.49
CA PHE A 336 -4.08 9.13 10.04
C PHE A 336 -5.17 8.48 9.18
N LEU A 337 -6.43 8.57 9.61
CA LEU A 337 -7.59 8.03 8.89
C LEU A 337 -7.84 8.76 7.58
N GLY A 338 -7.59 10.06 7.53
CA GLY A 338 -7.74 10.91 6.35
C GLY A 338 -6.65 10.73 5.29
N ARG A 339 -5.65 9.88 5.52
CA ARG A 339 -4.61 9.60 4.52
C ARG A 339 -5.19 8.87 3.32
N GLU A 340 -4.82 9.35 2.14
CA GLU A 340 -5.24 8.73 0.88
C GLU A 340 -4.45 7.44 0.57
N TRP A 341 -3.25 7.32 1.12
CA TRP A 341 -2.29 6.26 0.80
C TRP A 341 -2.31 5.11 1.79
N ILE A 342 -1.98 3.91 1.30
CA ILE A 342 -1.66 2.76 2.13
C ILE A 342 -0.38 3.05 2.92
N ALA A 343 -0.48 2.92 4.24
CA ALA A 343 0.62 3.25 5.15
C ALA A 343 1.56 2.05 5.40
N VAL A 344 1.08 0.83 5.20
CA VAL A 344 1.84 -0.41 5.46
C VAL A 344 2.60 -0.84 4.22
N ARG A 345 3.92 -1.00 4.32
CA ARG A 345 4.78 -1.58 3.28
C ARG A 345 5.72 -2.64 3.87
N HIS A 346 6.14 -3.59 3.04
CA HIS A 346 7.20 -4.58 3.30
C HIS A 346 6.84 -5.81 4.16
N ARG A 347 5.59 -6.27 4.13
CA ARG A 347 5.16 -7.56 4.74
C ARG A 347 5.49 -8.80 3.91
N GLY A 348 6.21 -8.62 2.80
CA GLY A 348 6.69 -9.72 1.94
C GLY A 348 5.86 -9.92 0.67
N SER A 349 4.65 -9.34 0.59
CA SER A 349 3.86 -9.22 -0.63
C SER A 349 2.94 -7.99 -0.57
N GLU A 350 2.54 -7.47 -1.73
CA GLU A 350 1.60 -6.35 -1.84
C GLU A 350 0.23 -6.66 -1.23
N GLU A 351 -0.19 -7.93 -1.34
CA GLU A 351 -1.41 -8.45 -0.73
C GLU A 351 -1.34 -8.43 0.81
N ALA A 352 -0.21 -8.85 1.38
CA ALA A 352 -0.02 -8.81 2.83
C ALA A 352 0.06 -7.36 3.34
N ASP A 353 0.61 -6.45 2.54
CA ASP A 353 0.66 -5.02 2.84
C ASP A 353 -0.75 -4.41 2.86
N LEU A 354 -1.55 -4.66 1.83
CA LEU A 354 -2.95 -4.23 1.76
C LEU A 354 -3.77 -4.74 2.94
N GLN A 355 -3.73 -6.05 3.21
CA GLN A 355 -4.51 -6.64 4.31
C GLN A 355 -4.10 -6.09 5.68
N ALA A 356 -2.81 -5.79 5.87
CA ALA A 356 -2.32 -5.17 7.08
C ALA A 356 -2.77 -3.72 7.21
N ASP A 357 -2.77 -2.92 6.13
CA ASP A 357 -3.29 -1.55 6.16
C ASP A 357 -4.78 -1.52 6.45
N GLU A 358 -5.57 -2.36 5.78
CA GLU A 358 -7.00 -2.49 6.05
C GLU A 358 -7.24 -2.80 7.53
N LEU A 359 -6.55 -3.81 8.09
CA LEU A 359 -6.63 -4.14 9.51
C LEU A 359 -6.36 -2.94 10.44
N VAL A 360 -5.33 -2.15 10.12
CA VAL A 360 -4.96 -0.98 10.93
C VAL A 360 -6.01 0.13 10.81
N VAL A 361 -6.54 0.39 9.61
CA VAL A 361 -7.61 1.38 9.40
C VAL A 361 -8.86 0.98 10.16
N GLU A 362 -9.25 -0.30 10.11
CA GLU A 362 -10.40 -0.79 10.87
C GLU A 362 -10.18 -0.62 12.37
N ALA A 363 -9.01 -1.00 12.88
CA ALA A 363 -8.66 -0.80 14.29
C ALA A 363 -8.69 0.69 14.67
N ALA A 364 -8.23 1.58 13.80
CA ALA A 364 -8.23 3.02 14.04
C ALA A 364 -9.65 3.59 14.14
N LEU A 365 -10.55 3.19 13.24
CA LEU A 365 -11.97 3.55 13.30
C LEU A 365 -12.63 3.09 14.61
N LEU A 366 -12.30 1.88 15.07
CA LEU A 366 -12.80 1.37 16.35
C LEU A 366 -12.25 2.15 17.53
N THR A 367 -10.94 2.35 17.57
CA THR A 367 -10.28 3.11 18.63
C THR A 367 -10.90 4.51 18.75
N ARG A 368 -11.10 5.18 17.61
CA ARG A 368 -11.79 6.47 17.57
C ARG A 368 -13.17 6.41 18.20
N ARG A 369 -13.99 5.42 17.82
CA ARG A 369 -15.34 5.23 18.38
C ARG A 369 -15.30 4.97 19.89
N CYS A 370 -14.41 4.09 20.36
CA CYS A 370 -14.25 3.81 21.79
C CYS A 370 -13.90 5.07 22.60
N ILE A 371 -13.01 5.91 22.09
CA ILE A 371 -12.63 7.17 22.74
C ILE A 371 -13.83 8.12 22.87
N LEU A 372 -14.62 8.26 21.79
CA LEU A 372 -15.78 9.14 21.76
C LEU A 372 -16.92 8.63 22.67
N ASP A 373 -17.29 7.35 22.56
CA ASP A 373 -18.36 6.75 23.36
C ASP A 373 -18.07 6.88 24.86
N ASP A 374 -16.83 6.67 25.30
CA ASP A 374 -16.44 6.81 26.71
C ASP A 374 -16.39 8.26 27.17
N ALA A 375 -16.09 9.21 26.27
CA ALA A 375 -16.12 10.64 26.58
C ALA A 375 -17.57 11.10 26.83
N GLU A 376 -18.52 10.68 25.98
CA GLU A 376 -19.94 11.00 26.11
C GLU A 376 -20.57 10.41 27.38
N ARG A 377 -20.24 9.15 27.72
CA ARG A 377 -20.66 8.52 28.98
C ARG A 377 -20.12 9.29 30.19
N GLY A 378 -18.88 9.78 30.12
CA GLY A 378 -18.25 10.56 31.19
C GLY A 378 -18.93 11.90 31.44
N LEU A 379 -19.51 12.52 30.41
CA LEU A 379 -20.31 13.75 30.53
C LEU A 379 -21.68 13.46 31.15
N SER A 380 -22.34 12.40 30.69
CA SER A 380 -23.68 12.01 31.17
C SER A 380 -23.71 11.58 32.64
N ALA A 381 -22.61 11.05 33.17
CA ALA A 381 -22.51 10.67 34.58
C ALA A 381 -22.28 11.85 35.55
N ARG A 382 -22.00 13.05 35.03
CA ARG A 382 -21.74 14.26 35.83
C ARG A 382 -22.93 15.23 35.86
N SER A 383 -23.88 15.09 34.94
CA SER A 383 -25.19 15.75 34.95
C SER A 383 -26.16 15.00 35.83
#